data_AF-A0A5J4RPV8-F1
#
_entry.id   AF-A0A5J4RPV8-F1
#
_cell.length_a   1.000
_cell.length_b   1.000
_cell.length_c   1.000
_cell.angle_alpha   90.00
_cell.angle_beta   90.00
_cell.angle_gamma   90.00
#
_symmetry.space_group_name_H-M   'P 1'
#
loop_
_entity.id
_entity.type
_entity.pdbx_description
1 polymer ?
#
loop_
_entity_poly.entity_id
_entity_poly.type
_entity_poly.pdbx_seq_one_letter_code
_entity_poly.pdbx_strand_id
1 'polypeptide(L)'
;MNKIWMYLVGVAAMLTACDPQIDHYDIGEAITPEQLNVDVTPIIVNGKNSNKVVVSNNSPVLGLWDNGIVTSNKKADTLLMIAKGAQNIQFTVLNADGSKFTKNFPVNIDELSFPVPAEWGLLCGETGKTWVWATDNPYGAGALYGNGPASATFPEWWQVKVDEMRGWGLLYDEITFDLNGGCNYTLVQKGQDGSDNIVVKDKFILNPTSKTLQTVEGTPFVRKVNVTIHNIVRLSENELTLTIPDGGNREVFMFKRKGYEY
;
A
#
# COMPACT_ATOMS: atom_id res chain seq x y z
N MET A 1 0.63 -14.67 82.76
CA MET A 1 1.00 -14.81 81.34
C MET A 1 1.51 -13.46 80.86
N ASN A 2 2.82 -13.36 80.55
CA ASN A 2 3.49 -12.07 80.33
C ASN A 2 2.99 -11.41 79.04
N LYS A 3 2.62 -10.12 79.12
CA LYS A 3 2.09 -9.31 77.99
C LYS A 3 2.97 -9.35 76.73
N ILE A 4 4.27 -9.62 76.89
CA ILE A 4 5.26 -9.82 75.83
C ILE A 4 4.85 -10.95 74.85
N TRP A 5 4.26 -12.05 75.33
CA TRP A 5 3.83 -13.14 74.47
C TRP A 5 2.67 -12.76 73.55
N MET A 6 1.78 -11.88 74.03
CA MET A 6 0.64 -11.39 73.25
C MET A 6 1.08 -10.43 72.14
N TYR A 7 2.12 -9.62 72.39
CA TYR A 7 2.72 -8.76 71.36
C TYR A 7 3.49 -9.57 70.30
N LEU A 8 4.19 -10.64 70.69
CA LEU A 8 4.93 -11.49 69.75
C LEU A 8 3.99 -12.26 68.79
N VAL A 9 2.84 -12.75 69.28
CA VAL A 9 1.84 -13.41 68.42
C VAL A 9 1.15 -12.41 67.48
N GLY A 10 0.88 -11.18 67.95
CA GLY A 10 0.31 -10.11 67.12
C GLY A 10 1.23 -9.65 65.99
N VAL A 11 2.55 -9.56 66.23
CA VAL A 11 3.54 -9.21 65.20
C VAL A 11 3.73 -10.34 64.18
N ALA A 12 3.71 -11.61 64.63
CA ALA A 12 3.81 -12.76 63.72
C ALA A 12 2.60 -12.87 62.76
N ALA A 13 1.40 -12.50 63.19
CA ALA A 13 0.20 -12.48 62.36
C ALA A 13 0.16 -11.33 61.33
N MET A 14 0.98 -10.28 61.51
CA MET A 14 1.12 -9.19 60.52
C MET A 14 2.12 -9.52 59.40
N LEU A 15 2.91 -10.58 59.55
CA LEU A 15 3.84 -11.06 58.51
C LEU A 15 3.21 -12.08 57.57
N THR A 16 1.99 -12.55 57.84
CA THR A 16 1.15 -13.27 56.87
C THR A 16 0.36 -12.25 56.05
N ALA A 17 1.05 -11.27 55.48
CA ALA A 17 0.46 -10.44 54.43
C ALA A 17 0.19 -11.37 53.24
N CYS A 18 -1.05 -11.33 52.75
CA CYS A 18 -1.57 -12.14 51.65
C CYS A 18 -0.51 -12.44 50.60
N ASP A 19 -0.36 -13.71 50.21
CA ASP A 19 0.22 -14.02 48.91
C ASP A 19 -0.47 -13.11 47.89
N PRO A 20 0.27 -12.27 47.16
CA PRO A 20 -0.36 -11.42 46.17
C PRO A 20 -1.10 -12.35 45.22
N GLN A 21 -2.42 -12.17 45.08
CA GLN A 21 -3.15 -12.75 43.96
C GLN A 21 -2.62 -12.07 42.70
N ILE A 22 -1.55 -12.62 42.14
CA ILE A 22 -1.11 -12.33 40.80
C ILE A 22 -2.04 -13.15 39.92
N ASP A 23 -3.06 -12.49 39.38
CA ASP A 23 -3.81 -13.06 38.27
C ASP A 23 -2.84 -13.22 37.10
N HIS A 24 -2.32 -14.43 36.95
CA HIS A 24 -1.59 -14.83 35.76
C HIS A 24 -2.61 -14.98 34.64
N TYR A 25 -2.83 -13.90 33.89
CA TYR A 25 -3.52 -13.99 32.61
C TYR A 25 -2.60 -14.71 31.63
N ASP A 26 -2.93 -15.97 31.36
CA ASP A 26 -2.31 -16.72 30.27
C ASP A 26 -2.62 -15.99 28.95
N ILE A 27 -1.57 -15.56 28.27
CA ILE A 27 -1.66 -14.85 27.00
C ILE A 27 -1.92 -15.80 25.81
N GLY A 28 -2.03 -17.10 26.08
CA GLY A 28 -2.28 -18.15 25.11
C GLY A 28 -0.98 -18.81 24.63
N GLU A 29 -1.12 -19.96 23.98
CA GLU A 29 0.00 -20.69 23.41
C GLU A 29 0.35 -20.17 22.01
N ALA A 30 1.65 -20.16 21.70
CA ALA A 30 2.11 -19.91 20.34
C ALA A 30 1.75 -21.08 19.43
N ILE A 31 1.31 -20.79 18.20
CA ILE A 31 1.03 -21.81 17.19
C ILE A 31 2.11 -21.81 16.10
N THR A 32 2.26 -22.93 15.42
CA THR A 32 3.08 -23.07 14.21
C THR A 32 2.23 -22.85 12.94
N PRO A 33 2.86 -22.64 11.76
CA PRO A 33 2.14 -22.51 10.49
C PRO A 33 1.23 -23.69 10.13
N GLU A 34 1.55 -24.89 10.59
CA GLU A 34 0.79 -26.12 10.35
C GLU A 34 -0.48 -26.20 11.21
N GLN A 35 -0.47 -25.54 12.37
CA GLN A 35 -1.61 -25.47 13.29
C GLN A 35 -2.59 -24.33 12.93
N LEU A 36 -2.21 -23.47 11.98
CA LEU A 36 -3.04 -22.37 11.52
C LEU A 36 -4.29 -22.90 10.79
N ASN A 37 -5.45 -22.61 11.36
CA ASN A 37 -6.77 -22.95 10.83
C ASN A 37 -7.49 -21.67 10.38
N VAL A 38 -7.51 -21.45 9.07
CA VAL A 38 -8.18 -20.31 8.47
C VAL A 38 -8.87 -20.71 7.17
N ASP A 39 -9.95 -20.00 6.84
CA ASP A 39 -10.70 -20.16 5.60
C ASP A 39 -10.45 -18.94 4.70
N VAL A 40 -10.19 -19.20 3.42
CA VAL A 40 -10.04 -18.18 2.38
C VAL A 40 -10.80 -18.66 1.15
N THR A 41 -11.93 -18.03 0.85
CA THR A 41 -12.83 -18.51 -0.21
C THR A 41 -13.46 -17.36 -0.98
N PRO A 42 -13.29 -17.32 -2.33
CA PRO A 42 -14.00 -16.37 -3.17
C PRO A 42 -15.52 -16.57 -3.09
N ILE A 43 -16.28 -15.47 -3.13
CA ILE A 43 -17.72 -15.54 -3.32
C ILE A 43 -17.98 -16.02 -4.75
N ILE A 44 -18.86 -17.02 -4.90
CA ILE A 44 -19.25 -17.53 -6.21
C ILE A 44 -20.42 -16.70 -6.75
N VAL A 45 -20.25 -16.15 -7.95
CA VAL A 45 -21.30 -15.45 -8.70
C VAL A 45 -21.41 -16.13 -10.06
N ASN A 46 -22.60 -16.57 -10.45
CA ASN A 46 -22.85 -17.26 -11.73
C ASN A 46 -21.89 -18.45 -12.00
N GLY A 47 -21.51 -19.19 -10.96
CA GLY A 47 -20.60 -20.33 -11.07
C GLY A 47 -19.12 -19.99 -11.25
N LYS A 48 -18.73 -18.72 -11.08
CA LYS A 48 -17.34 -18.24 -11.19
C LYS A 48 -16.87 -17.60 -9.89
N ASN A 49 -15.57 -17.66 -9.63
CA ASN A 49 -14.95 -16.95 -8.51
C ASN A 49 -14.99 -15.44 -8.77
N SER A 50 -15.78 -14.72 -7.98
CA SER A 50 -15.84 -13.25 -8.04
C SER A 50 -14.64 -12.61 -7.36
N ASN A 51 -14.51 -11.30 -7.53
CA ASN A 51 -13.47 -10.48 -6.91
C ASN A 51 -13.72 -10.09 -5.44
N LYS A 52 -14.61 -10.79 -4.73
CA LYS A 52 -14.71 -10.70 -3.26
C LYS A 52 -14.31 -12.01 -2.64
N VAL A 53 -13.38 -11.96 -1.69
CA VAL A 53 -12.89 -13.14 -0.98
C VAL A 53 -13.23 -13.02 0.50
N VAL A 54 -13.96 -14.01 1.00
CA VAL A 54 -14.24 -14.13 2.43
C VAL A 54 -13.04 -14.76 3.11
N VAL A 55 -12.56 -14.14 4.18
CA VAL A 55 -11.45 -14.61 5.00
C VAL A 55 -11.94 -14.81 6.42
N SER A 56 -11.54 -15.91 7.06
CA SER A 56 -11.87 -16.20 8.46
C SER A 56 -10.69 -16.85 9.17
N ASN A 57 -10.29 -16.28 10.30
CA ASN A 57 -9.31 -16.86 11.20
C ASN A 57 -10.05 -17.63 12.30
N ASN A 58 -9.92 -18.96 12.30
CA ASN A 58 -10.53 -19.84 13.30
C ASN A 58 -9.52 -20.24 14.40
N SER A 59 -8.24 -19.90 14.25
CA SER A 59 -7.21 -20.12 15.26
C SER A 59 -7.32 -19.11 16.42
N PRO A 60 -6.88 -19.48 17.63
CA PRO A 60 -6.92 -18.62 18.82
C PRO A 60 -5.76 -17.61 18.84
N VAL A 61 -5.40 -17.04 17.68
CA VAL A 61 -4.30 -16.08 17.52
C VAL A 61 -4.78 -14.82 16.83
N LEU A 62 -4.08 -13.71 17.08
CA LEU A 62 -4.29 -12.49 16.31
C LEU A 62 -3.58 -12.59 14.97
N GLY A 63 -4.10 -11.88 13.97
CA GLY A 63 -3.40 -11.75 12.72
C GLY A 63 -3.92 -10.64 11.83
N LEU A 64 -3.21 -10.46 10.72
CA LEU A 64 -3.46 -9.44 9.72
C LEU A 64 -3.63 -10.11 8.36
N TRP A 65 -4.81 -9.96 7.78
CA TRP A 65 -5.07 -10.25 6.38
C TRP A 65 -4.52 -9.13 5.51
N ASP A 66 -3.90 -9.48 4.38
CA ASP A 66 -3.37 -8.53 3.41
C ASP A 66 -3.48 -9.12 1.99
N ASN A 67 -4.16 -8.43 1.07
CA ASN A 67 -4.25 -8.83 -0.33
C ASN A 67 -3.40 -7.96 -1.29
N GLY A 68 -2.47 -7.16 -0.74
CA GLY A 68 -1.64 -6.19 -1.45
C GLY A 68 -2.32 -4.85 -1.74
N ILE A 69 -3.59 -4.68 -1.33
CA ILE A 69 -4.41 -3.49 -1.60
C ILE A 69 -5.03 -2.97 -0.32
N VAL A 70 -5.64 -3.88 0.46
CA VAL A 70 -6.25 -3.61 1.75
C VAL A 70 -5.73 -4.59 2.78
N THR A 71 -5.65 -4.14 4.02
CA THR A 71 -5.38 -4.98 5.17
C THR A 71 -6.57 -5.06 6.11
N SER A 72 -6.72 -6.16 6.83
CA SER A 72 -7.76 -6.33 7.85
C SER A 72 -7.25 -7.15 9.02
N ASN A 73 -7.43 -6.65 10.24
CA ASN A 73 -7.14 -7.37 11.48
C ASN A 73 -8.38 -8.04 12.08
N LYS A 74 -9.50 -8.06 11.36
CA LYS A 74 -10.72 -8.73 11.84
C LYS A 74 -10.56 -10.24 11.78
N LYS A 75 -11.21 -10.92 12.73
CA LYS A 75 -11.29 -12.38 12.73
C LYS A 75 -11.93 -12.91 11.44
N ALA A 76 -13.01 -12.28 10.98
CA ALA A 76 -13.62 -12.57 9.68
C ALA A 76 -13.88 -11.27 8.93
N ASP A 77 -13.59 -11.26 7.63
CA ASP A 77 -13.82 -10.10 6.75
C ASP A 77 -14.08 -10.52 5.30
N THR A 78 -14.39 -9.55 4.44
CA THR A 78 -14.45 -9.75 2.98
C THR A 78 -13.51 -8.77 2.30
N LEU A 79 -12.50 -9.30 1.61
CA LEU A 79 -11.50 -8.52 0.89
C LEU A 79 -11.92 -8.34 -0.57
N LEU A 80 -11.81 -7.13 -1.10
CA LEU A 80 -12.03 -6.83 -2.51
C LEU A 80 -10.72 -6.98 -3.28
N MET A 81 -10.73 -7.84 -4.30
CA MET A 81 -9.67 -7.97 -5.29
C MET A 81 -9.96 -7.03 -6.47
N ILE A 82 -8.92 -6.52 -7.12
CA ILE A 82 -9.05 -5.52 -8.19
C ILE A 82 -8.67 -6.05 -9.58
N ALA A 83 -8.10 -7.26 -9.64
CA ALA A 83 -7.64 -7.90 -10.86
C ALA A 83 -8.18 -9.33 -10.99
N LYS A 84 -8.20 -9.83 -12.23
CA LYS A 84 -8.51 -11.23 -12.57
C LYS A 84 -7.24 -12.09 -12.47
N GLY A 85 -7.42 -13.41 -12.41
CA GLY A 85 -6.35 -14.39 -12.41
C GLY A 85 -5.85 -14.76 -11.01
N ALA A 86 -4.72 -15.46 -10.99
CA ALA A 86 -4.09 -15.96 -9.78
C ALA A 86 -3.48 -14.82 -8.95
N GLN A 87 -3.88 -14.74 -7.68
CA GLN A 87 -3.42 -13.76 -6.70
C GLN A 87 -3.22 -14.47 -5.36
N ASN A 88 -2.56 -13.82 -4.41
CA ASN A 88 -2.38 -14.33 -3.06
C ASN A 88 -3.02 -13.39 -2.04
N ILE A 89 -3.65 -13.98 -1.03
CA ILE A 89 -3.96 -13.29 0.22
C ILE A 89 -2.99 -13.80 1.26
N GLN A 90 -2.34 -12.88 1.96
CA GLN A 90 -1.41 -13.18 3.03
C GLN A 90 -2.14 -13.09 4.37
N PHE A 91 -1.79 -13.97 5.29
CA PHE A 91 -2.17 -13.85 6.69
C PHE A 91 -0.90 -13.87 7.55
N THR A 92 -0.63 -12.76 8.23
CA THR A 92 0.46 -12.66 9.20
C THR A 92 -0.09 -12.89 10.60
N VAL A 93 0.37 -13.96 11.25
CA VAL A 93 0.04 -14.29 12.63
C VAL A 93 0.96 -13.53 13.59
N LEU A 94 0.39 -13.09 14.71
CA LEU A 94 1.12 -12.66 15.89
C LEU A 94 0.77 -13.60 17.04
N ASN A 95 1.75 -14.43 17.42
CA ASN A 95 1.63 -15.32 18.57
C ASN A 95 1.76 -14.54 19.89
N ALA A 96 1.28 -15.15 20.96
CA ALA A 96 1.33 -14.60 22.31
C ALA A 96 2.78 -14.35 22.80
N ASP A 97 3.72 -15.21 22.41
CA ASP A 97 5.15 -15.08 22.70
C ASP A 97 5.85 -13.98 21.88
N GLY A 98 5.10 -13.25 21.04
CA GLY A 98 5.59 -12.20 20.17
C GLY A 98 6.18 -12.69 18.84
N SER A 99 6.27 -14.00 18.63
CA SER A 99 6.71 -14.57 17.34
C SER A 99 5.68 -14.28 16.24
N LYS A 100 6.17 -14.16 15.01
CA LYS A 100 5.35 -13.90 13.82
C LYS A 100 5.71 -14.85 12.71
N PHE A 101 4.71 -15.24 11.94
CA PHE A 101 4.90 -15.92 10.66
C PHE A 101 3.81 -15.49 9.69
N THR A 102 4.08 -15.61 8.40
CA THR A 102 3.14 -15.26 7.32
C THR A 102 2.87 -16.49 6.47
N LYS A 103 1.60 -16.71 6.11
CA LYS A 103 1.19 -17.76 5.17
C LYS A 103 0.44 -17.15 3.99
N ASN A 104 0.71 -17.66 2.80
CA ASN A 104 0.06 -17.24 1.56
C ASN A 104 -1.06 -18.20 1.19
N PHE A 105 -2.21 -17.65 0.83
CA PHE A 105 -3.39 -18.36 0.39
C PHE A 105 -3.66 -17.98 -1.07
N PRO A 106 -3.37 -18.89 -2.02
CA PRO A 106 -3.63 -18.63 -3.42
C PRO A 106 -5.13 -18.58 -3.68
N VAL A 107 -5.55 -17.57 -4.43
CA VAL A 107 -6.93 -17.40 -4.89
C VAL A 107 -6.90 -17.13 -6.39
N ASN A 108 -7.88 -17.66 -7.11
CA ASN A 108 -8.06 -17.36 -8.53
C ASN A 108 -9.37 -16.60 -8.72
N ILE A 109 -9.29 -15.41 -9.32
CA ILE A 109 -10.45 -14.55 -9.59
C ILE A 109 -10.80 -14.66 -11.07
N ASP A 110 -11.98 -15.20 -11.38
CA ASP A 110 -12.41 -15.43 -12.76
C ASP A 110 -13.04 -14.16 -13.35
N GLU A 111 -13.79 -13.43 -12.53
CA GLU A 111 -14.49 -12.21 -12.94
C GLU A 111 -14.57 -11.14 -11.85
N LEU A 112 -14.62 -9.89 -12.27
CA LEU A 112 -14.86 -8.74 -11.40
C LEU A 112 -16.38 -8.51 -11.26
N SER A 113 -17.08 -9.42 -10.58
CA SER A 113 -18.55 -9.35 -10.41
C SER A 113 -19.00 -8.18 -9.50
N PHE A 114 -18.09 -7.65 -8.68
CA PHE A 114 -18.33 -6.51 -7.81
C PHE A 114 -17.56 -5.27 -8.29
N PRO A 115 -18.15 -4.06 -8.17
CA PRO A 115 -17.50 -2.83 -8.62
C PRO A 115 -16.12 -2.63 -8.00
N VAL A 116 -15.16 -2.29 -8.86
CA VAL A 116 -13.81 -1.83 -8.50
C VAL A 116 -13.73 -0.33 -8.79
N PRO A 117 -13.10 0.49 -7.92
CA PRO A 117 -12.89 1.90 -8.22
C PRO A 117 -12.21 2.11 -9.58
N ALA A 118 -12.75 3.02 -10.39
CA ALA A 118 -12.33 3.21 -11.78
C ALA A 118 -10.85 3.62 -11.87
N GLU A 119 -10.31 4.27 -10.84
CA GLU A 119 -8.92 4.70 -10.71
C GLU A 119 -7.92 3.56 -10.91
N TRP A 120 -8.25 2.33 -10.52
CA TRP A 120 -7.40 1.17 -10.78
C TRP A 120 -7.24 0.90 -12.28
N GLY A 121 -8.35 0.93 -13.02
CA GLY A 121 -8.34 0.77 -14.47
C GLY A 121 -7.70 1.96 -15.20
N LEU A 122 -7.92 3.18 -14.70
CA LEU A 122 -7.28 4.39 -15.23
C LEU A 122 -5.76 4.34 -15.05
N LEU A 123 -5.27 3.98 -13.86
CA LEU A 123 -3.83 3.97 -13.54
C LEU A 123 -3.08 2.78 -14.16
N CYS A 124 -3.66 1.57 -14.10
CA CYS A 124 -2.94 0.32 -14.39
C CYS A 124 -3.38 -0.34 -15.71
N GLY A 125 -4.62 -0.13 -16.15
CA GLY A 125 -5.20 -0.91 -17.25
C GLY A 125 -5.25 -2.42 -16.97
N GLU A 126 -5.51 -3.23 -18.00
CA GLU A 126 -5.60 -4.69 -17.86
C GLU A 126 -4.22 -5.38 -17.85
N THR A 127 -3.29 -4.91 -18.67
CA THR A 127 -1.96 -5.52 -18.88
C THR A 127 -0.81 -4.68 -18.33
N GLY A 128 -1.11 -3.63 -17.57
CA GLY A 128 -0.18 -2.59 -17.20
C GLY A 128 -0.27 -1.36 -18.10
N LYS A 129 -0.06 -0.18 -17.52
CA LYS A 129 -0.01 1.12 -18.21
C LYS A 129 1.30 1.81 -17.90
N THR A 130 1.95 2.27 -18.95
CA THR A 130 3.17 3.07 -18.87
C THR A 130 2.83 4.55 -19.04
N TRP A 131 3.40 5.37 -18.16
CA TRP A 131 3.29 6.80 -18.08
C TRP A 131 4.64 7.43 -18.38
N VAL A 132 4.63 8.49 -19.19
CA VAL A 132 5.81 9.26 -19.61
C VAL A 132 5.53 10.73 -19.38
N TRP A 133 6.55 11.58 -19.37
CA TRP A 133 6.32 13.03 -19.26
C TRP A 133 5.42 13.54 -20.38
N ALA A 134 4.49 14.44 -20.03
CA ALA A 134 3.47 14.96 -20.93
C ALA A 134 4.01 16.02 -21.90
N THR A 135 4.87 15.63 -22.85
CA THR A 135 5.59 16.55 -23.75
C THR A 135 4.72 17.39 -24.68
N ASP A 136 3.46 17.02 -24.84
CA ASP A 136 2.41 17.67 -25.63
C ASP A 136 1.32 18.31 -24.76
N ASN A 137 1.52 18.42 -23.44
CA ASN A 137 0.59 19.09 -22.53
C ASN A 137 0.31 20.55 -22.97
N PRO A 138 -0.97 20.94 -23.15
CA PRO A 138 -1.33 22.30 -23.54
C PRO A 138 -1.39 23.30 -22.37
N TYR A 139 -1.37 22.84 -21.12
CA TYR A 139 -1.47 23.70 -19.93
C TYR A 139 -0.09 24.22 -19.48
N GLY A 140 -0.06 25.25 -18.63
CA GLY A 140 1.18 25.73 -18.00
C GLY A 140 2.30 26.07 -19.01
N ALA A 141 1.96 26.57 -20.19
CA ALA A 141 2.89 26.86 -21.29
C ALA A 141 3.80 25.66 -21.70
N GLY A 142 3.26 24.43 -21.60
CA GLY A 142 3.97 23.19 -21.93
C GLY A 142 4.96 22.75 -20.85
N ALA A 143 4.80 23.22 -19.61
CA ALA A 143 5.59 22.75 -18.48
C ALA A 143 5.24 21.29 -18.15
N LEU A 144 6.26 20.52 -17.79
CA LEU A 144 6.17 19.10 -17.40
C LEU A 144 6.26 18.94 -15.89
N TYR A 145 7.03 19.81 -15.27
CA TYR A 145 7.32 19.85 -13.85
C TYR A 145 7.48 21.30 -13.39
N GLY A 146 7.30 21.57 -12.10
CA GLY A 146 7.57 22.85 -11.49
C GLY A 146 6.69 23.10 -10.29
N ASN A 147 6.52 24.35 -9.90
CA ASN A 147 5.75 24.71 -8.72
C ASN A 147 4.65 25.75 -8.98
N GLY A 148 3.73 25.87 -8.03
CA GLY A 148 2.64 26.84 -8.06
C GLY A 148 1.98 26.98 -6.69
N PRO A 149 0.85 27.71 -6.60
CA PRO A 149 0.06 27.80 -5.38
C PRO A 149 -0.47 26.44 -4.94
N ALA A 150 -0.97 26.33 -3.70
CA ALA A 150 -1.57 25.09 -3.19
C ALA A 150 -2.72 24.54 -4.08
N SER A 151 -3.42 25.40 -4.81
CA SER A 151 -4.47 25.02 -5.76
C SER A 151 -3.96 24.63 -7.16
N ALA A 152 -2.66 24.74 -7.43
CA ALA A 152 -2.09 24.53 -8.76
C ALA A 152 -2.40 23.12 -9.28
N THR A 153 -2.90 23.06 -10.52
CA THR A 153 -3.08 21.80 -11.26
C THR A 153 -2.06 21.61 -12.38
N PHE A 154 -1.20 22.59 -12.58
CA PHE A 154 -0.05 22.61 -13.49
C PHE A 154 0.99 23.60 -12.92
N PRO A 155 2.26 23.54 -13.35
CA PRO A 155 3.27 24.51 -12.91
C PRO A 155 2.94 25.95 -13.32
N GLU A 156 3.05 26.90 -12.38
CA GLU A 156 2.65 28.31 -12.56
C GLU A 156 3.76 29.33 -12.26
N TRP A 157 4.64 29.06 -11.29
CA TRP A 157 5.68 30.01 -10.86
C TRP A 157 7.04 29.67 -11.46
N TRP A 158 7.62 28.55 -11.04
CA TRP A 158 8.77 27.96 -11.71
C TRP A 158 8.31 26.80 -12.59
N GLN A 159 8.77 26.78 -13.84
CA GLN A 159 8.29 25.89 -14.87
C GLN A 159 9.47 25.23 -15.58
N VAL A 160 9.44 23.91 -15.64
CA VAL A 160 10.44 23.08 -16.30
C VAL A 160 9.82 22.47 -17.54
N LYS A 161 10.41 22.78 -18.70
CA LYS A 161 9.94 22.34 -20.02
C LYS A 161 10.80 21.20 -20.57
N VAL A 162 10.45 20.73 -21.76
CA VAL A 162 11.08 19.60 -22.46
C VAL A 162 12.62 19.69 -22.50
N ASP A 163 13.19 20.82 -22.89
CA ASP A 163 14.65 20.93 -23.07
C ASP A 163 15.42 20.85 -21.75
N GLU A 164 14.89 21.45 -20.69
CA GLU A 164 15.49 21.38 -19.35
C GLU A 164 15.35 19.97 -18.76
N MET A 165 14.19 19.33 -18.91
CA MET A 165 14.00 17.92 -18.54
C MET A 165 14.93 16.98 -19.31
N ARG A 166 15.20 17.27 -20.59
CA ARG A 166 16.18 16.52 -21.40
C ARG A 166 17.60 16.75 -20.87
N GLY A 167 17.97 17.99 -20.58
CA GLY A 167 19.27 18.32 -19.98
C GLY A 167 19.49 17.65 -18.62
N TRP A 168 18.43 17.42 -17.84
CA TRP A 168 18.51 16.66 -16.60
C TRP A 168 18.56 15.14 -16.77
N GLY A 169 18.36 14.65 -17.99
CA GLY A 169 18.29 13.24 -18.32
C GLY A 169 17.01 12.56 -17.87
N LEU A 170 15.95 13.30 -17.51
CA LEU A 170 14.70 12.76 -16.96
C LEU A 170 13.58 12.62 -17.99
N LEU A 171 13.66 13.34 -19.11
CA LEU A 171 12.58 13.47 -20.10
C LEU A 171 12.02 12.14 -20.60
N TYR A 172 12.87 11.12 -20.73
CA TYR A 172 12.49 9.84 -21.30
C TYR A 172 12.24 8.75 -20.26
N ASP A 173 12.26 9.08 -18.97
CA ASP A 173 11.91 8.12 -17.92
C ASP A 173 10.48 7.60 -18.15
N GLU A 174 10.28 6.31 -17.87
CA GLU A 174 8.99 5.65 -18.02
C GLU A 174 8.58 5.01 -16.69
N ILE A 175 7.32 5.23 -16.29
CA ILE A 175 6.75 4.67 -15.07
C ILE A 175 5.63 3.71 -15.45
N THR A 176 5.69 2.46 -15.00
CA THR A 176 4.66 1.47 -15.28
C THR A 176 3.99 0.99 -14.01
N PHE A 177 2.66 0.97 -14.00
CA PHE A 177 1.85 0.32 -12.97
C PHE A 177 1.12 -0.87 -13.60
N ASP A 178 1.18 -2.01 -12.93
CA ASP A 178 0.45 -3.20 -13.33
C ASP A 178 -0.06 -3.99 -12.12
N LEU A 179 -1.01 -4.88 -12.38
CA LEU A 179 -1.68 -5.69 -11.37
C LEU A 179 -1.32 -7.19 -11.51
N ASN A 180 -0.25 -7.52 -12.23
CA ASN A 180 0.12 -8.90 -12.51
C ASN A 180 0.71 -9.57 -11.25
N GLY A 181 -0.13 -10.31 -10.53
CA GLY A 181 0.24 -10.94 -9.27
C GLY A 181 0.39 -9.97 -8.09
N GLY A 182 -0.11 -8.73 -8.22
CA GLY A 182 -0.11 -7.70 -7.16
C GLY A 182 0.14 -6.29 -7.73
N CYS A 183 0.13 -5.28 -6.85
CA CYS A 183 0.36 -3.88 -7.22
C CYS A 183 1.85 -3.61 -7.51
N ASN A 184 2.26 -3.72 -8.77
CA ASN A 184 3.66 -3.58 -9.19
C ASN A 184 3.94 -2.18 -9.75
N TYR A 185 5.11 -1.64 -9.38
CA TYR A 185 5.65 -0.39 -9.90
C TYR A 185 6.99 -0.67 -10.59
N THR A 186 7.19 -0.11 -11.77
CA THR A 186 8.49 -0.14 -12.46
C THR A 186 8.86 1.25 -12.94
N LEU A 187 10.05 1.72 -12.59
CA LEU A 187 10.69 2.91 -13.14
C LEU A 187 11.81 2.50 -14.08
N VAL A 188 11.67 2.83 -15.36
CA VAL A 188 12.75 2.74 -16.35
C VAL A 188 13.43 4.09 -16.43
N GLN A 189 14.64 4.16 -15.89
CA GLN A 189 15.48 5.35 -15.93
C GLN A 189 16.21 5.39 -17.25
N LYS A 190 16.01 6.46 -18.02
CA LYS A 190 16.61 6.61 -19.34
C LYS A 190 17.72 7.65 -19.38
N GLY A 191 18.56 7.53 -20.40
CA GLY A 191 19.59 8.51 -20.74
C GLY A 191 19.00 9.75 -21.40
N GLN A 192 19.84 10.77 -21.60
CA GLN A 192 19.46 11.98 -22.34
C GLN A 192 19.10 11.73 -23.81
N ASP A 193 19.51 10.58 -24.35
CA ASP A 193 19.22 10.10 -25.71
C ASP A 193 18.02 9.13 -25.77
N GLY A 194 17.42 8.81 -24.61
CA GLY A 194 16.30 7.88 -24.51
C GLY A 194 16.70 6.40 -24.47
N SER A 195 18.00 6.09 -24.36
CA SER A 195 18.46 4.72 -24.09
C SER A 195 18.09 4.28 -22.67
N ASP A 196 17.67 3.02 -22.51
CA ASP A 196 17.39 2.45 -21.19
C ASP A 196 18.69 2.27 -20.43
N ASN A 197 18.76 2.81 -19.22
CA ASN A 197 19.97 2.72 -18.39
C ASN A 197 19.76 1.84 -17.16
N ILE A 198 18.66 2.02 -16.43
CA ILE A 198 18.42 1.33 -15.16
C ILE A 198 16.93 1.01 -15.04
N VAL A 199 16.61 -0.23 -14.67
CA VAL A 199 15.24 -0.63 -14.32
C VAL A 199 15.15 -0.82 -12.81
N VAL A 200 14.29 -0.04 -12.16
CA VAL A 200 14.01 -0.14 -10.72
C VAL A 200 12.59 -0.66 -10.53
N LYS A 201 12.42 -1.69 -9.71
CA LYS A 201 11.13 -2.29 -9.39
C LYS A 201 10.75 -1.98 -7.95
N ASP A 202 9.47 -1.78 -7.72
CA ASP A 202 8.86 -1.50 -6.42
C ASP A 202 7.42 -2.04 -6.41
N LYS A 203 6.70 -1.84 -5.32
CA LYS A 203 5.26 -1.96 -5.20
C LYS A 203 4.63 -0.57 -5.06
N PHE A 204 3.32 -0.48 -5.27
CA PHE A 204 2.60 0.76 -5.03
C PHE A 204 1.30 0.54 -4.24
N ILE A 205 0.86 1.62 -3.60
CA ILE A 205 -0.42 1.75 -2.94
C ILE A 205 -1.18 2.88 -3.63
N LEU A 206 -2.35 2.54 -4.18
CA LEU A 206 -3.32 3.52 -4.68
C LEU A 206 -4.46 3.60 -3.66
N ASN A 207 -4.76 4.82 -3.20
CA ASN A 207 -5.96 5.10 -2.41
C ASN A 207 -6.90 6.00 -3.22
N PRO A 208 -7.96 5.44 -3.83
CA PRO A 208 -8.94 6.21 -4.59
C PRO A 208 -9.67 7.26 -3.76
N THR A 209 -9.89 6.99 -2.47
CA THR A 209 -10.65 7.87 -1.56
C THR A 209 -9.84 9.12 -1.18
N SER A 210 -8.61 8.95 -0.71
CA SER A 210 -7.73 10.08 -0.38
C SER A 210 -7.02 10.66 -1.61
N LYS A 211 -7.19 10.04 -2.78
CA LYS A 211 -6.50 10.38 -4.03
C LYS A 211 -4.99 10.43 -3.84
N THR A 212 -4.43 9.38 -3.25
CA THR A 212 -2.98 9.28 -3.04
C THR A 212 -2.39 8.08 -3.77
N LEU A 213 -1.17 8.24 -4.24
CA LEU A 213 -0.36 7.21 -4.87
C LEU A 213 1.01 7.17 -4.19
N GLN A 214 1.42 5.98 -3.75
CA GLN A 214 2.65 5.81 -2.97
C GLN A 214 3.45 4.60 -3.45
N THR A 215 4.78 4.68 -3.47
CA THR A 215 5.66 3.50 -3.57
C THR A 215 6.01 2.94 -2.19
N VAL A 216 6.23 1.63 -2.11
CA VAL A 216 6.34 0.91 -0.83
C VAL A 216 7.79 0.75 -0.38
N GLU A 217 8.70 0.42 -1.28
CA GLU A 217 10.12 0.11 -1.03
C GLU A 217 11.02 1.34 -1.17
N GLY A 218 10.43 2.51 -1.42
CA GLY A 218 11.12 3.80 -1.37
C GLY A 218 11.60 4.32 -2.72
N THR A 219 11.22 3.70 -3.83
CA THR A 219 11.55 4.20 -5.18
C THR A 219 10.76 5.48 -5.45
N PRO A 220 11.40 6.62 -5.79
CA PRO A 220 10.64 7.82 -6.11
C PRO A 220 9.97 7.71 -7.49
N PHE A 221 8.89 8.47 -7.68
CA PHE A 221 8.26 8.63 -9.01
C PHE A 221 9.14 9.44 -9.96
N VAL A 222 9.94 10.36 -9.40
CA VAL A 222 10.85 11.22 -10.15
C VAL A 222 12.22 11.16 -9.49
N ARG A 223 13.26 10.74 -10.21
CA ARG A 223 14.59 10.43 -9.66
C ARG A 223 15.24 11.55 -8.83
N LYS A 224 14.92 12.81 -9.12
CA LYS A 224 15.48 13.98 -8.43
C LYS A 224 14.57 14.55 -7.35
N VAL A 225 13.42 13.94 -7.11
CA VAL A 225 12.47 14.29 -6.05
C VAL A 225 12.36 13.09 -5.12
N ASN A 226 13.01 13.17 -3.96
CA ASN A 226 13.06 12.06 -3.00
C ASN A 226 11.76 11.96 -2.18
N VAL A 227 10.63 11.82 -2.88
CA VAL A 227 9.29 11.71 -2.31
C VAL A 227 8.63 10.46 -2.88
N THR A 228 8.05 9.66 -1.99
CA THR A 228 7.46 8.36 -2.29
C THR A 228 5.95 8.36 -2.25
N ILE A 229 5.31 9.43 -1.77
CA ILE A 229 3.86 9.60 -1.72
C ILE A 229 3.46 10.87 -2.47
N HIS A 230 2.41 10.78 -3.29
CA HIS A 230 1.88 11.88 -4.08
C HIS A 230 0.37 11.97 -3.95
N ASN A 231 -0.15 13.19 -4.00
CA ASN A 231 -1.56 13.44 -4.26
C ASN A 231 -1.83 13.37 -5.77
N ILE A 232 -2.94 12.75 -6.14
CA ILE A 232 -3.44 12.67 -7.51
C ILE A 232 -4.35 13.88 -7.75
N VAL A 233 -3.90 14.78 -8.64
CA VAL A 233 -4.69 15.95 -9.08
C VAL A 233 -5.61 15.57 -10.22
N ARG A 234 -5.08 14.84 -11.19
CA ARG A 234 -5.83 14.30 -12.33
C ARG A 234 -5.40 12.88 -12.58
N LEU A 235 -6.39 12.04 -12.87
CA LEU A 235 -6.22 10.70 -13.37
C LEU A 235 -7.35 10.46 -14.38
N SER A 236 -6.98 10.31 -15.64
CA SER A 236 -7.87 9.97 -16.74
C SER A 236 -7.26 8.82 -17.54
N GLU A 237 -7.82 8.51 -18.71
CA GLU A 237 -7.26 7.46 -19.57
C GLU A 237 -5.86 7.83 -20.08
N ASN A 238 -5.59 9.13 -20.24
CA ASN A 238 -4.36 9.65 -20.85
C ASN A 238 -3.59 10.62 -19.95
N GLU A 239 -4.21 11.25 -18.96
CA GLU A 239 -3.56 12.23 -18.07
C GLU A 239 -3.31 11.64 -16.67
N LEU A 240 -2.09 11.80 -16.17
CA LEU A 240 -1.73 11.58 -14.78
C LEU A 240 -1.00 12.81 -14.27
N THR A 241 -1.62 13.53 -13.33
CA THR A 241 -1.00 14.69 -12.68
C THR A 241 -0.84 14.43 -11.20
N LEU A 242 0.40 14.47 -10.74
CA LEU A 242 0.79 14.20 -9.37
C LEU A 242 1.31 15.47 -8.71
N THR A 243 1.20 15.54 -7.39
CA THR A 243 1.83 16.60 -6.58
C THR A 243 2.36 16.03 -5.29
N ILE A 244 3.41 16.61 -4.71
CA ILE A 244 3.84 16.23 -3.37
C ILE A 244 2.76 16.61 -2.32
N PRO A 245 2.59 15.84 -1.23
CA PRO A 245 1.74 16.23 -0.11
C PRO A 245 2.29 17.44 0.62
N ASP A 246 1.43 18.44 0.85
CA ASP A 246 1.61 19.59 1.73
C ASP A 246 2.90 20.43 1.60
N GLY A 247 2.71 21.66 1.12
CA GLY A 247 3.66 22.77 1.15
C GLY A 247 2.96 24.04 0.68
N GLY A 248 3.32 25.21 1.22
CA GLY A 248 2.78 26.50 0.72
C GLY A 248 3.03 26.71 -0.78
N ASN A 249 4.07 26.05 -1.31
CA ASN A 249 4.37 25.90 -2.71
C ASN A 249 4.14 24.44 -3.12
N ARG A 250 3.28 24.21 -4.11
CA ARG A 250 2.94 22.88 -4.60
C ARG A 250 3.81 22.49 -5.77
N GLU A 251 4.56 21.39 -5.66
CA GLU A 251 5.27 20.81 -6.81
C GLU A 251 4.30 19.95 -7.64
N VAL A 252 4.28 20.16 -8.96
CA VAL A 252 3.36 19.51 -9.89
C VAL A 252 4.12 18.74 -10.95
N PHE A 253 3.73 17.49 -11.18
CA PHE A 253 4.32 16.57 -12.15
C PHE A 253 3.26 16.13 -13.14
N MET A 254 3.52 16.30 -14.43
CA MET A 254 2.55 16.05 -15.50
C MET A 254 3.02 14.90 -16.39
N PHE A 255 2.27 13.81 -16.36
CA PHE A 255 2.52 12.60 -17.13
C PHE A 255 1.36 12.30 -18.06
N LYS A 256 1.68 11.67 -19.18
CA LYS A 256 0.71 11.12 -20.11
C LYS A 256 0.89 9.62 -20.26
N ARG A 257 -0.16 8.93 -20.68
CA ARG A 257 -0.04 7.53 -21.08
C ARG A 257 0.86 7.43 -22.33
N LYS A 258 1.83 6.53 -22.28
CA LYS A 258 2.74 6.28 -23.40
C LYS A 258 1.97 5.88 -24.66
N GLY A 259 2.23 6.58 -25.77
CA GLY A 259 1.56 6.36 -27.05
C GLY A 259 0.23 7.09 -27.23
N TYR A 260 -0.16 7.96 -26.28
CA TYR A 260 -1.38 8.77 -26.34
C TYR A 260 -1.04 10.26 -26.32
N GLU A 261 -1.98 11.08 -26.74
CA GLU A 261 -1.94 12.54 -26.56
C GLU A 261 -2.42 12.89 -25.15
N TYR A 262 -1.80 13.91 -24.55
CA TYR A 262 -2.13 14.40 -23.21
C TYR A 262 -3.53 15.05 -23.17
#